data_AF-N9MPA5-F1
#
_entry.id   AF-N9MPA5-F1
#
_cell.length_a   1.000
_cell.length_b   1.000
_cell.length_c   1.000
_cell.angle_alpha   90.00
_cell.angle_beta   90.00
_cell.angle_gamma   90.00
#
_symmetry.space_group_name_H-M   'P 1'
#
loop_
_entity.id
_entity.type
_entity.pdbx_description
1 polymer ?
#
loop_
_entity_poly.entity_id
_entity_poly.type
_entity_poly.pdbx_seq_one_letter_code
_entity_poly.pdbx_strand_id
1 'polypeptide(L)'
;MSYQFVGFFALTEQMKSPFYPIDGTTWKDIKEPFHGIGIKLSPTIKTPSSPDEIKALFSAMNINHVRQWLFIEYECFGGSIDYIYALIMKNGEIYGPIEESALDNVESVYIDLMNEFGISEKDALQFKPFDRDFWDE
;
A
#
# COMPACT_ATOMS: atom_id res chain seq x y z
N MET A 1 17.85 -5.56 -9.49
CA MET A 1 17.80 -4.15 -9.07
C MET A 1 16.89 -4.08 -7.86
N SER A 2 17.24 -3.31 -6.83
CA SER A 2 16.35 -3.11 -5.68
C SER A 2 15.22 -2.15 -6.04
N TYR A 3 14.00 -2.40 -5.56
CA TYR A 3 12.89 -1.47 -5.68
C TYR A 3 12.15 -1.40 -4.36
N GLN A 4 11.78 -0.18 -3.96
CA GLN A 4 11.01 0.10 -2.76
C GLN A 4 9.73 0.84 -3.16
N PHE A 5 8.61 0.39 -2.64
CA PHE A 5 7.33 1.08 -2.68
C PHE A 5 6.90 1.40 -1.26
N VAL A 6 6.47 2.64 -1.02
CA VAL A 6 5.84 3.05 0.22
C VAL A 6 4.56 3.79 -0.13
N GLY A 7 3.43 3.38 0.42
CA GLY A 7 2.18 3.99 0.01
C GLY A 7 0.92 3.41 0.62
N PHE A 8 -0.20 3.88 0.09
CA PHE A 8 -1.54 3.48 0.46
C PHE A 8 -2.30 2.92 -0.73
N PHE A 9 -3.11 1.90 -0.47
CA PHE A 9 -4.17 1.45 -1.35
C PHE A 9 -5.49 1.58 -0.60
N ALA A 10 -6.53 2.07 -1.27
CA ALA A 10 -7.82 2.30 -0.63
C ALA A 10 -8.95 1.86 -1.57
N LEU A 11 -9.81 0.94 -1.09
CA LEU A 11 -11.00 0.51 -1.81
C LEU A 11 -12.08 1.57 -1.66
N THR A 12 -12.44 2.21 -2.77
CA THR A 12 -13.48 3.25 -2.78
C THR A 12 -14.23 3.22 -4.10
N GLU A 13 -15.56 3.21 -4.03
CA GLU A 13 -16.44 3.37 -5.20
C GLU A 13 -16.41 4.81 -5.73
N GLN A 14 -16.08 5.77 -4.87
CA GLN A 14 -15.93 7.18 -5.23
C GLN A 14 -14.46 7.43 -5.57
N MET A 15 -14.11 7.26 -6.84
CA MET A 15 -12.85 7.72 -7.44
C MET A 15 -12.84 9.26 -7.51
N LYS A 16 -12.82 9.92 -6.35
CA LYS A 16 -12.51 11.34 -6.25
C LYS A 16 -11.08 11.41 -5.73
N SER A 17 -10.21 12.13 -6.45
CA SER A 17 -8.83 12.44 -6.01
C SER A 17 -8.79 12.64 -4.49
N PRO A 18 -7.79 12.13 -3.77
CA PRO A 18 -7.55 12.60 -2.41
C PRO A 18 -7.54 14.12 -2.47
N PHE A 19 -8.47 14.74 -1.75
CA PHE A 19 -8.89 16.13 -2.02
C PHE A 19 -7.76 17.16 -1.81
N TYR A 20 -6.66 16.71 -1.19
CA TYR A 20 -5.43 17.48 -0.99
C TYR A 20 -4.21 16.58 -1.25
N PRO A 21 -3.57 16.66 -2.43
CA PRO A 21 -2.27 16.03 -2.61
C PRO A 21 -1.29 16.67 -1.64
N ILE A 22 -0.66 15.84 -0.82
CA ILE A 22 0.47 16.25 0.03
C ILE A 22 1.68 16.34 -0.89
N ASP A 23 2.52 17.36 -0.72
CA ASP A 23 3.76 17.48 -1.49
C ASP A 23 4.59 16.20 -1.36
N GLY A 24 4.95 15.62 -2.51
CA GLY A 24 5.67 14.36 -2.58
C GLY A 24 4.79 13.11 -2.62
N THR A 25 3.47 13.22 -2.80
CA THR A 25 2.63 12.06 -3.11
C THR A 25 2.23 12.01 -4.58
N THR A 26 2.20 10.80 -5.13
CA THR A 26 1.64 10.51 -6.45
C THR A 26 0.43 9.62 -6.26
N TRP A 27 -0.70 9.94 -6.88
CA TRP A 27 -1.91 9.13 -6.78
C TRP A 27 -2.36 8.66 -8.16
N LYS A 28 -2.93 7.46 -8.22
CA LYS A 28 -3.49 6.86 -9.44
C LYS A 28 -4.75 6.07 -9.11
N ASP A 29 -5.68 6.04 -10.06
CA ASP A 29 -6.83 5.14 -10.01
C ASP A 29 -6.37 3.70 -10.27
N ILE A 30 -6.87 2.76 -9.47
CA ILE A 30 -6.66 1.33 -9.68
C ILE A 30 -8.02 0.73 -10.02
N LYS A 31 -8.10 0.07 -11.18
CA LYS A 31 -9.31 -0.59 -11.69
C LYS A 31 -9.25 -2.11 -11.57
N GLU A 32 -8.03 -2.65 -11.57
CA GLU A 32 -7.75 -4.06 -11.38
C GLU A 32 -6.49 -4.18 -10.51
N PRO A 33 -6.41 -5.16 -9.60
CA PRO A 33 -7.41 -6.18 -9.27
C PRO A 33 -8.57 -5.70 -8.38
N PHE A 34 -8.54 -4.46 -7.90
CA PHE A 34 -9.64 -3.85 -7.15
C PHE A 34 -10.00 -2.49 -7.75
N HIS A 35 -11.18 -1.98 -7.39
CA HIS A 35 -11.60 -0.62 -7.72
C HIS A 35 -11.33 0.33 -6.57
N GLY A 36 -10.46 1.31 -6.79
CA GLY A 36 -10.12 2.30 -5.78
C GLY A 36 -8.95 3.18 -6.21
N ILE A 37 -8.17 3.61 -5.24
CA ILE A 37 -7.02 4.49 -5.47
C ILE A 37 -5.75 3.89 -4.88
N GLY A 38 -4.62 4.18 -5.52
CA GLY A 38 -3.29 4.00 -4.98
C GLY A 38 -2.64 5.35 -4.76
N ILE A 39 -1.86 5.48 -3.69
CA ILE A 39 -1.07 6.67 -3.36
C ILE A 39 0.34 6.21 -3.02
N LYS A 40 1.33 6.62 -3.81
CA LYS A 40 2.75 6.41 -3.54
C LYS A 40 3.33 7.62 -2.81
N LEU A 41 4.12 7.37 -1.77
CA LEU A 41 4.92 8.38 -1.09
C LEU A 41 6.30 8.46 -1.76
N SER A 42 6.75 9.67 -2.04
CA SER A 42 8.12 9.92 -2.49
C SER A 42 9.10 9.58 -1.37
N PRO A 43 10.32 9.08 -1.69
CA PRO A 43 11.37 8.84 -0.69
C PRO A 43 11.78 10.08 0.12
N THR A 44 11.39 11.28 -0.31
CA THR A 44 11.63 12.54 0.43
C THR A 44 10.66 12.73 1.60
N ILE A 45 9.53 12.03 1.61
CA ILE A 45 8.58 12.04 2.72
C ILE A 45 9.10 11.06 3.78
N LYS A 46 9.09 11.49 5.05
CA LYS A 46 9.37 10.58 6.17
C LYS A 46 8.33 9.45 6.15
N THR A 47 8.79 8.21 5.92
CA THR A 47 7.95 7.01 6.03
C THR A 47 7.35 6.94 7.44
N PRO A 48 6.02 6.84 7.56
CA PRO A 48 5.38 6.61 8.84
C PRO A 48 5.89 5.29 9.46
N SER A 49 6.35 5.33 10.70
CA SER A 49 6.92 4.16 11.39
C SER A 49 6.02 3.63 12.51
N SER A 50 4.81 4.17 12.66
CA SER A 50 3.86 3.73 13.68
C SER A 50 2.42 3.80 13.19
N PRO A 51 1.52 2.99 13.77
CA PRO A 51 0.11 3.02 13.40
C PRO A 51 -0.55 4.39 13.54
N ASP A 52 -0.14 5.20 14.52
CA ASP A 52 -0.70 6.54 14.72
C ASP A 52 -0.20 7.55 13.69
N GLU A 53 1.07 7.46 13.27
CA GLU A 53 1.59 8.26 12.15
C GLU A 53 0.89 7.90 10.83
N ILE A 54 0.64 6.62 10.58
CA ILE A 54 -0.08 6.15 9.38
C ILE A 54 -1.50 6.70 9.36
N LYS A 55 -2.24 6.61 10.49
CA LYS A 55 -3.59 7.18 10.61
C LYS A 55 -3.59 8.69 10.44
N ALA A 56 -2.61 9.39 11.01
CA ALA A 56 -2.47 10.83 10.86
C ALA A 56 -2.26 11.24 9.40
N LEU A 57 -1.39 10.51 8.67
CA LEU A 57 -1.16 10.73 7.25
C LEU A 57 -2.41 10.43 6.42
N PHE A 58 -3.11 9.32 6.71
CA PHE A 58 -4.37 8.96 6.07
C PHE A 58 -5.46 10.03 6.26
N SER A 59 -5.54 10.58 7.48
CA SER A 59 -6.44 11.69 7.80
C SER A 59 -6.06 12.97 7.05
N ALA A 60 -4.76 13.31 6.98
CA ALA A 60 -4.25 14.49 6.28
C ALA A 60 -4.55 14.45 4.77
N MET A 61 -4.58 13.27 4.15
CA MET A 61 -4.98 13.08 2.75
C MET A 61 -6.50 13.10 2.53
N ASN A 62 -7.30 13.29 3.59
CA ASN A 62 -8.76 13.33 3.57
C ASN A 62 -9.44 12.05 3.03
N ILE A 63 -8.82 10.90 3.29
CA ILE A 63 -9.32 9.56 2.88
C ILE A 63 -9.87 8.74 4.06
N ASN A 64 -9.94 9.33 5.26
CA ASN A 64 -10.49 8.76 6.50
C ASN A 64 -11.91 8.16 6.41
N HIS A 65 -12.69 8.50 5.39
CA HIS A 65 -14.02 7.94 5.15
C HIS A 65 -13.96 6.52 4.56
N VAL A 66 -12.83 6.11 4.00
CA VAL A 66 -12.63 4.78 3.43
C VAL A 66 -12.45 3.76 4.56
N ARG A 67 -13.26 2.69 4.53
CA ARG A 67 -13.28 1.64 5.57
C ARG A 67 -12.42 0.41 5.24
N GLN A 68 -11.81 0.41 4.06
CA GLN A 68 -10.93 -0.65 3.61
C GLN A 68 -9.71 -0.06 2.89
N TRP A 69 -8.57 -0.07 3.55
CA TRP A 69 -7.32 0.49 3.04
C TRP A 69 -6.13 -0.32 3.56
N LEU A 70 -5.01 -0.22 2.85
CA LEU A 70 -3.74 -0.86 3.16
C LEU A 70 -2.65 0.20 3.06
N PHE A 71 -1.91 0.43 4.14
CA PHE A 71 -0.58 1.04 4.07
C PHE A 71 0.45 -0.07 3.93
N ILE A 72 1.38 0.08 3.00
CA ILE A 72 2.46 -0.89 2.81
C ILE A 72 3.76 -0.19 2.42
N GLU A 73 4.82 -0.57 3.11
CA GLU A 73 6.21 -0.47 2.70
C GLU A 73 6.63 -1.86 2.20
N TYR A 74 7.09 -1.91 0.96
CA TYR A 74 7.41 -3.13 0.22
C TYR A 74 8.77 -2.96 -0.42
N GLU A 75 9.68 -3.89 -0.17
CA GLU A 75 10.99 -3.92 -0.81
C GLU A 75 11.22 -5.24 -1.53
N CYS A 76 11.82 -5.14 -2.72
CA CYS A 76 12.23 -6.30 -3.49
C CYS A 76 13.63 -6.13 -4.08
N PHE A 77 14.36 -7.22 -4.18
CA PHE A 77 15.68 -7.31 -4.77
C PHE A 77 15.73 -8.48 -5.75
N GLY A 78 15.99 -8.17 -7.02
CA GLY A 78 16.07 -9.21 -8.05
C GLY A 78 14.72 -9.89 -8.36
N GLY A 79 13.61 -9.28 -7.96
CA GLY A 79 12.25 -9.79 -8.17
C GLY A 79 11.70 -10.60 -6.99
N SER A 80 12.50 -10.86 -5.96
CA SER A 80 12.06 -11.47 -4.71
C SER A 80 11.71 -10.40 -3.69
N ILE A 81 10.65 -10.63 -2.92
CA ILE A 81 10.25 -9.76 -1.81
C ILE A 81 11.26 -9.97 -0.68
N ASP A 82 11.87 -8.90 -0.18
CA ASP A 82 12.83 -8.98 0.94
C ASP A 82 12.26 -8.41 2.23
N TYR A 83 11.33 -7.47 2.13
CA TYR A 83 10.74 -6.80 3.28
C TYR A 83 9.31 -6.36 3.01
N ILE A 84 8.48 -6.53 4.02
CA ILE A 84 7.19 -5.83 4.11
C ILE A 84 7.01 -5.23 5.49
N TYR A 85 6.41 -4.04 5.52
CA TYR A 85 5.79 -3.47 6.70
C TYR A 85 4.42 -2.92 6.31
N ALA A 86 3.38 -3.30 7.03
CA ALA A 86 2.02 -2.95 6.64
C ALA A 86 1.08 -2.70 7.81
N LEU A 87 0.08 -1.86 7.55
CA LEU A 87 -1.07 -1.66 8.40
C LEU A 87 -2.32 -1.70 7.54
N ILE A 88 -3.30 -2.51 7.92
CA ILE A 88 -4.51 -2.72 7.13
C ILE A 88 -5.75 -2.30 7.93
N MET A 89 -6.68 -1.62 7.28
CA MET A 89 -8.04 -1.47 7.76
C MET A 89 -8.98 -2.33 6.92
N LYS A 90 -9.81 -3.13 7.57
CA LYS A 90 -10.84 -3.96 6.94
C LYS A 90 -12.13 -3.81 7.73
N ASN A 91 -13.23 -3.48 7.04
CA ASN A 91 -14.53 -3.26 7.66
C ASN A 91 -14.52 -2.23 8.82
N GLY A 92 -13.59 -1.26 8.79
CA GLY A 92 -13.42 -0.26 9.84
C GLY A 92 -12.58 -0.70 11.04
N GLU A 93 -12.11 -1.94 11.08
CA GLU A 93 -11.15 -2.43 12.08
C GLU A 93 -9.73 -2.36 11.53
N ILE A 94 -8.77 -1.98 12.37
CA ILE A 94 -7.36 -1.83 11.99
C ILE A 94 -6.57 -3.00 12.56
N TYR A 95 -5.77 -3.65 11.72
CA TYR A 95 -4.91 -4.77 12.05
C TYR A 95 -3.45 -4.44 11.70
N GLY A 96 -2.53 -5.02 12.46
CA GLY A 96 -1.08 -4.81 12.35
C GLY A 96 -0.51 -4.00 13.54
N PRO A 97 0.73 -3.47 13.40
CA PRO A 97 1.57 -3.58 12.20
C PRO A 97 1.98 -5.02 11.93
N ILE A 98 2.06 -5.37 10.65
CA ILE A 98 2.63 -6.62 10.16
C ILE A 98 4.00 -6.28 9.61
N GLU A 99 5.04 -6.96 10.07
CA GLU A 99 6.42 -6.75 9.62
C GLU A 99 7.08 -8.11 9.40
N GLU A 100 7.71 -8.29 8.25
CA GLU A 100 8.44 -9.52 7.93
C GLU A 100 9.62 -9.21 6.99
N SER A 101 10.76 -9.86 7.25
CA SER A 101 12.01 -9.76 6.48
C SER A 101 12.71 -11.12 6.29
N ALA A 102 12.20 -12.18 6.90
CA ALA A 102 12.71 -13.53 6.68
C ALA A 102 12.30 -14.00 5.28
N LEU A 103 13.30 -14.19 4.41
CA LEU A 103 13.10 -14.56 3.00
C LEU A 103 12.22 -15.81 2.80
N ASP A 104 12.26 -16.75 3.74
CA ASP A 104 11.47 -17.99 3.68
C ASP A 104 9.96 -17.76 3.97
N ASN A 105 9.60 -16.62 4.56
CA ASN A 105 8.24 -16.33 5.03
C ASN A 105 7.63 -15.08 4.37
N VAL A 106 8.45 -14.10 4.00
CA VAL A 106 8.00 -12.76 3.60
C VAL A 106 7.01 -12.77 2.43
N GLU A 107 7.19 -13.67 1.46
CA GLU A 107 6.24 -13.84 0.36
C GLU A 107 4.88 -14.36 0.82
N SER A 108 4.85 -15.35 1.72
CA SER A 108 3.60 -15.88 2.28
C SER A 108 2.87 -14.82 3.10
N VAL A 109 3.58 -14.07 3.95
CA VAL A 109 2.99 -12.99 4.75
C VAL A 109 2.43 -11.89 3.85
N TYR A 110 3.13 -11.57 2.76
CA TYR A 110 2.68 -10.64 1.74
C TYR A 110 1.39 -11.12 1.05
N ILE A 111 1.33 -12.38 0.62
CA ILE A 111 0.14 -12.97 -0.02
C ILE A 111 -1.05 -12.93 0.93
N ASP A 112 -0.85 -13.30 2.20
CA ASP A 112 -1.90 -13.28 3.22
C ASP A 112 -2.41 -11.85 3.46
N LEU A 113 -1.51 -10.88 3.55
CA LEU A 113 -1.85 -9.46 3.69
C LEU A 113 -2.68 -8.94 2.51
N MET A 114 -2.28 -9.27 1.28
CA MET A 114 -3.01 -8.86 0.07
C MET A 114 -4.38 -9.54 -0.01
N ASN A 115 -4.47 -10.81 0.41
CA ASN A 115 -5.74 -11.54 0.51
C ASN A 115 -6.66 -10.93 1.57
N GLU A 116 -6.14 -10.53 2.72
CA GLU A 116 -6.91 -9.80 3.74
C GLU A 116 -7.49 -8.49 3.18
N PHE A 117 -6.74 -7.81 2.32
CA PHE A 117 -7.18 -6.62 1.60
C PHE A 117 -8.17 -6.89 0.46
N GLY A 118 -8.33 -8.16 0.04
CA GLY A 118 -9.27 -8.59 -1.00
C GLY A 118 -8.64 -8.80 -2.38
N ILE A 119 -7.31 -8.94 -2.45
CA ILE A 119 -6.57 -9.23 -3.67
C ILE A 119 -6.17 -10.71 -3.67
N SER A 120 -6.47 -11.43 -4.75
CA SER A 120 -6.12 -12.85 -4.84
C SER A 120 -4.60 -13.04 -4.89
N GLU A 121 -4.10 -14.21 -4.46
CA GLU A 121 -2.68 -14.56 -4.55
C GLU A 121 -2.10 -14.33 -5.95
N LYS A 122 -2.84 -14.78 -6.98
CA LYS A 122 -2.43 -14.61 -8.38
C LYS A 122 -2.27 -13.14 -8.75
N ASP A 123 -3.20 -12.29 -8.31
CA ASP A 123 -3.19 -10.86 -8.62
C ASP A 123 -2.17 -10.10 -7.77
N ALA A 124 -1.89 -10.57 -6.54
CA ALA A 124 -0.88 -10.01 -5.66
C ALA A 124 0.51 -10.12 -6.28
N LEU A 125 0.89 -11.31 -6.75
CA LEU A 125 2.19 -11.54 -7.41
C LEU A 125 2.34 -10.81 -8.75
N GLN A 126 1.24 -10.29 -9.31
CA GLN A 126 1.21 -9.53 -10.56
C GLN A 126 0.75 -8.08 -10.34
N PHE A 127 0.84 -7.60 -9.10
CA PHE A 127 0.24 -6.34 -8.71
C PHE A 127 1.05 -5.16 -9.26
N LYS A 128 0.58 -4.65 -10.40
CA LYS A 128 1.21 -3.56 -11.18
C LYS A 128 1.65 -2.34 -10.37
N PRO A 129 0.97 -1.92 -9.28
CA PRO A 129 1.48 -0.82 -8.45
C PRO A 129 2.87 -1.06 -7.83
N PHE A 130 3.40 -2.28 -7.83
CA PHE A 130 4.79 -2.55 -7.47
C PHE A 130 5.77 -2.51 -8.65
N ASP A 131 5.29 -2.28 -9.88
CA ASP A 131 6.14 -1.98 -11.04
C ASP A 131 6.51 -0.49 -11.04
N ARG A 132 7.77 -0.18 -11.39
CA ARG A 132 8.28 1.21 -11.46
C ARG A 132 7.47 2.05 -12.47
N ASP A 133 7.28 1.50 -13.68
CA ASP A 133 6.59 2.16 -14.78
C ASP A 133 5.13 2.52 -14.46
N PHE A 134 4.51 1.84 -13.48
CA PHE A 134 3.14 2.14 -13.07
C PHE A 134 3.02 3.56 -12.50
N TRP A 135 4.07 4.10 -11.88
CA TRP A 135 4.06 5.42 -11.24
C TRP A 135 4.70 6.52 -12.10
N ASP A 136 4.88 6.28 -13.41
CA ASP A 136 5.54 7.18 -14.35
C ASP A 136 7.03 7.45 -14.03
N GLU A 137 7.72 6.43 -13.48
CA GLU A 137 9.17 6.44 -13.16
C GLU A 137 10.03 5.70 -14.17
#